data_AF-A0ABC8T0X4-F1
#
_entry.id   AF-A0ABC8T0X4-F1
#
_cell.length_a   1.000
_cell.length_b   1.000
_cell.length_c   1.000
_cell.angle_alpha   90.00
_cell.angle_beta   90.00
_cell.angle_gamma   90.00
#
_symmetry.space_group_name_H-M   'P 1'
#
loop_
_entity.id
_entity.type
_entity.pdbx_description
1 polymer ?
#
loop_
_entity_poly.entity_id
_entity_poly.type
_entity_poly.pdbx_seq_one_letter_code
_entity_poly.pdbx_strand_id
1 'polypeptide(L)'
;MCCFLQNDADKLYTRLVHLKSTNHTQQRFGRVGFLGLCGRKVDLVEHYGKKLEDLEDNVRLEQSSIAGKEVSAAFVSFKSRFGAAIALHFQQGVNPTEWVIEPAPEPHDVYWTFFSASFMKRWICSLVVIVACMGLTLLFFIPVVIVQGLTHLDQLEIWFPFLKGILNIAVVSQVITGYFPSLILQTFLYFVPPIMIILSSIQGYIAQSQITKSACIKVLWFTVWNIFFANVLSGSALYRVNVFLEPKKIPGVLALAVPGQASFFISYVVTSGWTSSASGLLQMGPLTCNFIKTTFSRKFDADFEVPSIPYHGEIPRILLFGLLGITYFFLAPMILPFLLVYYCLGYIVYRNQAYSYLELNWANF
;
A
#
# COMPACT_ATOMS: atom_id res chain seq x y z
N MET A 1 -1.12 -2.13 -22.93
CA MET A 1 0.18 -1.69 -23.46
C MET A 1 0.17 -0.18 -23.71
N CYS A 2 -0.80 0.34 -24.47
CA CYS A 2 -0.92 1.79 -24.76
C CYS A 2 -0.88 2.73 -23.54
N CYS A 3 -1.56 2.45 -22.43
CA CYS A 3 -1.51 3.35 -21.26
C CYS A 3 -0.16 3.39 -20.54
N PHE A 4 0.61 2.29 -20.55
CA PHE A 4 1.97 2.32 -20.00
C PHE A 4 2.88 3.17 -20.89
N LEU A 5 2.74 3.04 -22.22
CA LEU A 5 3.45 3.87 -23.19
C LEU A 5 3.06 5.34 -23.04
N GLN A 6 1.79 5.65 -22.77
CA GLN A 6 1.32 7.03 -22.61
C GLN A 6 1.81 7.69 -21.31
N ASN A 7 1.85 6.97 -20.19
CA ASN A 7 2.45 7.47 -18.95
C ASN A 7 3.97 7.67 -19.07
N ASP A 8 4.67 6.77 -19.76
CA ASP A 8 6.10 6.94 -20.03
C ASP A 8 6.35 8.10 -21.00
N ALA A 9 5.49 8.30 -22.01
CA ALA A 9 5.54 9.43 -22.92
C ALA A 9 5.37 10.77 -22.18
N ASP A 10 4.38 10.86 -21.30
CA ASP A 10 4.09 12.08 -20.54
C ASP A 10 5.25 12.43 -19.59
N LYS A 11 5.80 11.43 -18.90
CA LYS A 11 6.98 11.59 -18.05
C LYS A 11 8.23 12.02 -18.83
N LEU A 12 8.40 11.51 -20.05
CA LEU A 12 9.51 11.90 -20.94
C LEU A 12 9.29 13.31 -21.50
N TYR A 13 8.06 13.66 -21.86
CA TYR A 13 7.66 14.97 -22.35
C TYR A 13 7.88 16.06 -21.29
N THR A 14 7.40 15.87 -20.07
CA THR A 14 7.60 16.81 -18.96
C THR A 14 9.07 17.05 -18.66
N ARG A 15 9.89 15.99 -18.71
CA ARG A 15 11.36 16.12 -18.58
C ARG A 15 11.97 16.90 -19.73
N LEU A 16 11.51 16.69 -20.96
CA LEU A 16 12.01 17.38 -22.15
C LEU A 16 11.64 18.87 -22.11
N VAL A 17 10.39 19.20 -21.76
CA VAL A 17 9.91 20.58 -21.58
C VAL A 17 10.73 21.30 -20.51
N HIS A 18 10.98 20.68 -19.36
CA HIS A 18 11.81 21.26 -18.30
C HIS A 18 13.28 21.47 -18.73
N LEU A 19 13.87 20.52 -19.46
CA LEU A 19 15.22 20.65 -20.00
C LEU A 19 15.32 21.75 -21.06
N LYS A 20 14.24 22.02 -21.80
CA LYS A 20 14.15 23.07 -22.81
C LYS A 20 13.87 24.44 -22.22
N SER A 21 13.12 24.52 -21.11
CA SER A 21 12.85 25.79 -20.40
C SER A 21 14.05 26.28 -19.60
N THR A 22 14.88 25.36 -19.10
CA THR A 22 16.08 25.70 -18.32
C THR A 22 17.27 25.97 -19.25
N ASN A 23 17.43 27.24 -19.67
CA ASN A 23 18.44 27.72 -20.64
C ASN A 23 19.93 27.60 -20.22
N HIS A 24 20.29 26.75 -19.26
CA HIS A 24 21.69 26.56 -18.86
C HIS A 24 22.38 25.44 -19.65
N THR A 25 23.38 25.80 -20.46
CA THR A 25 24.25 24.90 -21.26
C THR A 25 24.90 23.76 -20.47
N GLN A 26 25.01 23.89 -19.14
CA GLN A 26 25.62 22.89 -18.26
C GLN A 26 24.69 21.71 -17.93
N GLN A 27 23.37 21.88 -18.00
CA GLN A 27 22.38 20.80 -17.76
C GLN A 27 22.01 20.03 -19.03
N ARG A 28 22.34 20.54 -20.21
CA ARG A 28 22.02 19.94 -21.51
C ARG A 28 22.76 18.61 -21.75
N PHE A 29 23.93 18.44 -21.14
CA PHE A 29 24.75 17.25 -21.30
C PHE A 29 24.80 16.41 -20.01
N GLY A 30 24.19 15.22 -20.05
CA GLY A 30 24.15 14.27 -18.94
C GLY A 30 24.75 12.91 -19.30
N ARG A 31 24.95 12.05 -18.30
CA ARG A 31 25.36 10.65 -18.52
C ARG A 31 24.16 9.71 -18.34
N VAL A 32 24.05 8.70 -19.19
CA VAL A 32 22.85 7.83 -19.31
C VAL A 32 22.81 6.69 -18.28
N GLY A 33 23.86 6.46 -17.51
CA GLY A 33 23.93 5.33 -16.56
C GLY A 33 23.26 5.58 -15.22
N PHE A 34 23.44 4.63 -14.31
CA PHE A 34 22.79 4.59 -12.99
C PHE A 34 22.96 5.92 -12.23
N LEU A 35 21.83 6.55 -11.86
CA LEU A 35 21.76 7.87 -11.19
C LEU A 35 22.50 9.02 -11.90
N GLY A 36 22.80 8.93 -13.19
CA GLY A 36 23.51 9.97 -13.93
C GLY A 36 25.02 10.05 -13.65
N LEU A 37 25.57 9.08 -12.91
CA LEU A 37 26.98 9.07 -12.47
C LEU A 37 27.91 8.34 -13.46
N CYS A 38 27.39 7.35 -14.19
CA CYS A 38 28.17 6.49 -15.08
C CYS A 38 27.67 6.57 -16.54
N GLY A 39 28.53 6.34 -17.54
CA GLY A 39 28.14 6.25 -18.95
C GLY A 39 28.55 7.42 -19.85
N ARG A 40 28.22 7.32 -21.15
CA ARG A 40 28.55 8.33 -22.18
C ARG A 40 27.81 9.64 -21.90
N LYS A 41 28.53 10.75 -22.08
CA LYS A 41 27.96 12.10 -22.04
C LYS A 41 27.19 12.32 -23.34
N VAL A 42 25.88 12.49 -23.25
CA VAL A 42 24.98 12.70 -24.40
C VAL A 42 24.18 13.97 -24.21
N ASP A 43 23.76 14.59 -25.31
CA ASP A 43 22.73 15.64 -25.23
C ASP A 43 21.42 14.98 -24.79
N LEU A 44 20.96 15.35 -23.59
CA LEU A 44 19.74 14.78 -23.00
C LEU A 44 18.51 15.17 -23.80
N VAL A 45 18.49 16.36 -24.42
CA VAL A 45 17.35 16.85 -25.20
C VAL A 45 17.19 15.98 -26.45
N GLU A 46 18.28 15.68 -27.13
CA GLU A 46 18.26 14.86 -28.34
C GLU A 46 18.02 13.38 -28.01
N HIS A 47 18.57 12.88 -26.90
CA HIS A 47 18.30 11.52 -26.44
C HIS A 47 16.84 11.30 -26.06
N TYR A 48 16.25 12.22 -25.28
CA TYR A 48 14.83 12.14 -24.91
C TYR A 48 13.91 12.43 -26.09
N GLY A 49 14.27 13.36 -26.99
CA GLY A 49 13.54 13.63 -28.23
C GLY A 49 13.48 12.40 -29.12
N LYS A 50 14.62 11.76 -29.38
CA LYS A 50 14.68 10.52 -30.15
C LYS A 50 13.88 9.39 -29.50
N LYS A 51 13.96 9.24 -28.18
CA LYS A 51 13.20 8.22 -27.45
C LYS A 51 11.68 8.48 -27.52
N LEU A 52 11.27 9.75 -27.59
CA LEU A 52 9.87 10.13 -27.77
C LEU A 52 9.40 9.82 -29.19
N GLU A 53 10.22 10.10 -30.20
CA GLU A 53 9.95 9.75 -31.61
C GLU A 53 9.86 8.23 -31.80
N ASP A 54 10.81 7.46 -31.26
CA ASP A 54 10.77 5.99 -31.25
C ASP A 54 9.48 5.46 -30.58
N LEU A 55 8.99 6.16 -29.55
CA LEU A 55 7.76 5.79 -28.84
C LEU A 55 6.52 6.14 -29.66
N GLU A 56 6.49 7.29 -30.32
CA GLU A 56 5.41 7.70 -31.22
C GLU A 56 5.28 6.73 -32.39
N ASP A 57 6.39 6.36 -33.03
CA ASP A 57 6.41 5.39 -34.12
C ASP A 57 5.88 4.02 -33.67
N ASN A 58 6.29 3.55 -32.50
CA ASN A 58 5.74 2.31 -31.92
C ASN A 58 4.22 2.40 -31.69
N VAL A 59 3.71 3.54 -31.22
CA VAL A 59 2.26 3.75 -31.03
C VAL A 59 1.53 3.75 -32.37
N ARG A 60 2.06 4.40 -33.41
CA ARG A 60 1.46 4.41 -34.75
C ARG A 60 1.43 3.01 -35.37
N LEU A 61 2.51 2.24 -35.19
CA LEU A 61 2.57 0.84 -35.62
C LEU A 61 1.52 -0.01 -34.88
N GLU A 62 1.42 0.09 -33.56
CA GLU A 62 0.40 -0.64 -32.80
C GLU A 62 -1.02 -0.21 -33.19
N GLN A 63 -1.29 1.08 -33.39
CA GLN A 63 -2.61 1.57 -33.83
C GLN A 63 -3.01 0.99 -35.19
N SER A 64 -2.08 0.91 -36.13
CA SER A 64 -2.34 0.30 -37.44
C SER A 64 -2.57 -1.22 -37.35
N SER A 65 -1.95 -1.90 -36.39
CA SER A 65 -2.15 -3.33 -36.11
C SER A 65 -3.46 -3.61 -35.35
N ILE A 66 -3.93 -2.64 -34.57
CA ILE A 66 -5.15 -2.75 -33.74
C ILE A 66 -6.41 -2.37 -34.54
N ALA A 67 -6.28 -1.66 -35.67
CA ALA A 67 -7.38 -1.36 -36.58
C ALA A 67 -8.03 -2.67 -37.10
N GLY A 68 -9.05 -3.14 -36.37
CA GLY A 68 -9.77 -4.40 -36.65
C GLY A 68 -9.88 -5.38 -35.47
N LYS A 69 -9.19 -5.15 -34.34
CA LYS A 69 -9.36 -5.96 -33.12
C LYS A 69 -10.42 -5.34 -32.21
N GLU A 70 -11.65 -5.82 -32.32
CA GLU A 70 -12.74 -5.43 -31.42
C GLU A 70 -12.52 -6.05 -30.04
N VAL A 71 -12.66 -5.22 -29.00
CA VAL A 71 -12.61 -5.67 -27.61
C VAL A 71 -14.03 -6.02 -27.16
N SER A 72 -14.20 -7.15 -26.48
CA SER A 72 -15.49 -7.60 -25.93
C SER A 72 -15.96 -6.81 -24.71
N ALA A 73 -15.75 -5.49 -24.70
CA ALA A 73 -16.18 -4.56 -23.65
C ALA A 73 -16.46 -3.19 -24.26
N ALA A 74 -17.54 -2.54 -23.83
CA ALA A 74 -17.97 -1.24 -24.34
C ALA A 74 -18.56 -0.37 -23.23
N PHE A 75 -18.47 0.95 -23.40
CA PHE A 75 -19.18 1.91 -22.55
C PHE A 75 -20.54 2.21 -23.16
N VAL A 76 -21.59 2.13 -22.34
CA VAL A 76 -22.96 2.42 -22.75
C VAL A 76 -23.44 3.66 -22.01
N SER A 77 -23.93 4.65 -22.76
CA SER A 77 -24.47 5.89 -22.21
C SER A 77 -25.98 5.96 -22.42
N PHE A 78 -26.69 6.40 -21.39
CA PHE A 78 -28.15 6.58 -21.42
C PHE A 78 -28.50 8.06 -21.35
N LYS A 79 -29.63 8.45 -21.95
CA LYS A 79 -30.14 9.83 -21.89
C LYS A 79 -30.54 10.25 -20.46
N SER A 80 -30.92 9.31 -19.60
CA SER A 80 -31.37 9.56 -18.23
C SER A 80 -30.60 8.68 -17.24
N ARG A 81 -30.27 9.25 -16.07
CA ARG A 81 -29.65 8.53 -14.94
C ARG A 81 -30.52 7.37 -14.45
N PHE A 82 -31.84 7.55 -14.47
CA PHE A 82 -32.78 6.51 -14.07
C PHE A 82 -32.73 5.31 -15.03
N GLY A 83 -32.62 5.56 -16.33
CA GLY A 83 -32.48 4.49 -17.34
C GLY A 83 -31.19 3.69 -17.17
N ALA A 84 -30.07 4.37 -16.85
CA ALA A 84 -28.82 3.70 -16.55
C ALA A 84 -28.90 2.84 -15.27
N ALA A 85 -29.53 3.36 -14.22
CA ALA A 85 -29.70 2.61 -12.97
C ALA A 85 -30.56 1.35 -13.16
N ILE A 86 -31.63 1.45 -13.96
CA ILE A 86 -32.43 0.28 -14.34
C ILE A 86 -31.56 -0.75 -15.08
N ALA A 87 -30.83 -0.33 -16.12
CA ALA A 87 -30.01 -1.24 -16.91
C ALA A 87 -28.94 -1.98 -16.08
N LEU A 88 -28.41 -1.34 -15.03
CA LEU A 88 -27.44 -1.97 -14.12
C LEU A 88 -28.03 -3.09 -13.25
N HIS A 89 -29.33 -3.03 -12.95
CA HIS A 89 -29.98 -3.98 -12.05
C HIS A 89 -30.75 -5.09 -12.78
N PHE A 90 -31.00 -4.94 -14.08
CA PHE A 90 -31.66 -5.96 -14.88
C PHE A 90 -30.66 -6.98 -15.43
N GLN A 91 -30.98 -8.27 -15.29
CA GLN A 91 -30.22 -9.35 -15.91
C GLN A 91 -30.52 -9.39 -17.41
N GLN A 92 -29.52 -9.07 -18.23
CA GLN A 92 -29.70 -8.90 -19.68
C GLN A 92 -29.73 -10.24 -20.46
N GLY A 93 -29.16 -11.31 -19.90
CA GLY A 93 -28.99 -12.59 -20.58
C GLY A 93 -29.29 -13.82 -19.71
N VAL A 94 -29.59 -14.94 -20.38
CA VAL A 94 -29.80 -16.25 -19.73
C VAL A 94 -28.51 -16.74 -19.08
N ASN A 95 -27.36 -16.50 -19.74
CA ASN A 95 -26.05 -16.82 -19.18
C ASN A 95 -25.54 -15.65 -18.32
N PRO A 96 -25.36 -15.83 -16.99
CA PRO A 96 -24.90 -14.76 -16.10
C PRO A 96 -23.42 -14.37 -16.30
N THR A 97 -22.63 -15.13 -17.06
CA THR A 97 -21.22 -14.80 -17.35
C THR A 97 -21.04 -13.93 -18.59
N GLU A 98 -22.10 -13.72 -19.36
CA GLU A 98 -22.10 -12.90 -20.57
C GLU A 98 -22.85 -11.59 -20.30
N TRP A 99 -22.47 -10.52 -21.00
CA TRP A 99 -23.07 -9.19 -20.84
C TRP A 99 -23.08 -8.69 -19.39
N VAL A 100 -21.98 -8.89 -18.66
CA VAL A 100 -21.81 -8.39 -17.30
C VAL A 100 -21.76 -6.86 -17.33
N ILE A 101 -22.72 -6.22 -16.66
CA ILE A 101 -22.85 -4.77 -16.59
C ILE A 101 -22.32 -4.30 -15.23
N GLU A 102 -21.37 -3.36 -15.25
CA GLU A 102 -20.83 -2.71 -14.07
C GLU A 102 -20.97 -1.18 -14.22
N PRO A 103 -21.12 -0.44 -13.11
CA PRO A 103 -21.14 1.02 -13.18
C PRO A 103 -19.81 1.53 -13.75
N ALA A 104 -19.88 2.31 -14.83
CA ALA A 104 -18.70 2.88 -15.45
C ALA A 104 -18.01 3.86 -14.47
N PRO A 105 -16.71 3.70 -14.21
CA PRO A 105 -15.97 4.64 -13.38
C PRO A 105 -15.73 5.96 -14.14
N GLU A 106 -15.30 6.97 -13.41
CA GLU A 106 -14.91 8.26 -13.98
C GLU A 106 -13.76 8.07 -15.01
N PRO A 107 -13.72 8.84 -16.13
CA PRO A 107 -12.73 8.62 -17.19
C PRO A 107 -11.26 8.61 -16.70
N HIS A 108 -10.94 9.40 -15.69
CA HIS A 108 -9.60 9.45 -15.08
C HIS A 108 -9.31 8.28 -14.14
N ASP A 109 -10.34 7.59 -13.65
CA ASP A 109 -10.23 6.45 -12.74
C ASP A 109 -10.24 5.09 -13.47
N VAL A 110 -10.40 5.08 -14.81
CA VAL A 110 -10.41 3.86 -15.61
C VAL A 110 -9.00 3.24 -15.67
N TYR A 111 -8.90 1.98 -15.23
CA TYR A 111 -7.69 1.16 -15.34
C TYR A 111 -7.71 0.30 -16.61
N TRP A 112 -7.08 0.82 -17.67
CA TRP A 112 -7.17 0.28 -19.02
C TRP A 112 -6.50 -1.09 -19.23
N THR A 113 -5.54 -1.49 -18.40
CA THR A 113 -4.73 -2.69 -18.67
C THR A 113 -5.52 -3.99 -18.55
N PHE A 114 -6.58 -4.02 -17.73
CA PHE A 114 -7.46 -5.19 -17.55
C PHE A 114 -8.85 -5.02 -18.17
N PHE A 115 -9.09 -3.90 -18.87
CA PHE A 115 -10.37 -3.60 -19.51
C PHE A 115 -10.79 -4.71 -20.48
N SER A 116 -9.85 -5.26 -21.25
CA SER A 116 -10.06 -6.30 -22.27
C SER A 116 -10.00 -7.74 -21.73
N ALA A 117 -9.76 -7.94 -20.43
CA ALA A 117 -9.58 -9.30 -19.88
C ALA A 117 -10.91 -10.07 -19.81
N SER A 118 -10.92 -11.30 -20.34
CA SER A 118 -12.06 -12.24 -20.24
C SER A 118 -12.40 -12.61 -18.79
N PHE A 119 -13.68 -12.89 -18.52
CA PHE A 119 -14.21 -13.28 -17.21
C PHE A 119 -13.43 -14.42 -16.55
N MET A 120 -13.13 -15.49 -17.30
CA MET A 120 -12.38 -16.64 -16.78
C MET A 120 -10.97 -16.26 -16.30
N LYS A 121 -10.28 -15.39 -17.06
CA LYS A 121 -8.96 -14.90 -16.69
C LYS A 121 -9.03 -14.07 -15.40
N ARG A 122 -10.02 -13.19 -15.26
CA ARG A 122 -10.25 -12.40 -14.04
C ARG A 122 -10.50 -13.31 -12.83
N TRP A 123 -11.31 -14.36 -13.00
CA TRP A 123 -11.60 -15.31 -11.94
C TRP A 123 -10.35 -16.07 -11.46
N ILE A 124 -9.55 -16.60 -12.39
CA ILE A 124 -8.29 -17.30 -12.06
C ILE A 124 -7.30 -16.34 -11.38
N CYS A 125 -7.11 -15.13 -11.93
CA CYS A 125 -6.25 -14.13 -11.32
C CYS A 125 -6.70 -13.77 -9.89
N SER A 126 -8.00 -13.64 -9.67
CA SER A 126 -8.58 -13.41 -8.35
C SER A 126 -8.26 -14.55 -7.37
N LEU A 127 -8.40 -15.80 -7.79
CA LEU A 127 -8.06 -16.97 -6.96
C LEU A 127 -6.57 -17.00 -6.61
N VAL A 128 -5.69 -16.78 -7.61
CA VAL A 128 -4.24 -16.71 -7.41
C VAL A 128 -3.87 -15.61 -6.41
N VAL A 129 -4.49 -14.43 -6.52
CA VAL A 129 -4.28 -13.32 -5.59
C VAL A 129 -4.70 -13.68 -4.16
N ILE A 130 -5.84 -14.35 -3.99
CA ILE A 130 -6.31 -14.80 -2.66
C ILE A 130 -5.29 -15.78 -2.04
N VAL A 131 -4.85 -16.78 -2.79
CA VAL A 131 -3.85 -17.76 -2.32
C VAL A 131 -2.51 -17.07 -2.00
N ALA A 132 -2.06 -16.14 -2.85
CA ALA A 132 -0.85 -15.38 -2.62
C ALA A 132 -0.95 -14.52 -1.35
N CYS A 133 -2.09 -13.85 -1.11
CA CYS A 133 -2.32 -13.08 0.11
C CYS A 133 -2.36 -13.96 1.36
N MET A 134 -2.96 -15.14 1.30
CA MET A 134 -2.92 -16.11 2.40
C MET A 134 -1.49 -16.57 2.69
N GLY A 135 -0.74 -16.94 1.65
CA GLY A 135 0.67 -17.33 1.77
C GLY A 135 1.54 -16.22 2.36
N LEU A 136 1.35 -14.97 1.92
CA LEU A 136 2.05 -13.80 2.46
C LEU A 136 1.70 -13.58 3.94
N THR A 137 0.44 -13.75 4.33
CA THR A 137 0.00 -13.61 5.73
C THR A 137 0.66 -14.65 6.63
N LEU A 138 0.73 -15.92 6.18
CA LEU A 138 1.38 -17.00 6.92
C LEU A 138 2.90 -16.81 7.02
N LEU A 139 3.54 -16.38 5.92
CA LEU A 139 4.98 -16.10 5.90
C LEU A 139 5.36 -15.00 6.91
N PHE A 140 4.53 -13.97 7.03
CA PHE A 140 4.73 -12.87 7.98
C PHE A 140 4.46 -13.23 9.44
N PHE A 141 3.81 -14.37 9.70
CA PHE A 141 3.65 -14.87 11.07
C PHE A 141 5.01 -15.22 11.70
N ILE A 142 5.96 -15.73 10.89
CA ILE A 142 7.29 -16.14 11.32
C ILE A 142 8.08 -14.98 11.96
N PRO A 143 8.30 -13.82 11.29
CA PRO A 143 9.03 -12.71 11.90
C PRO A 143 8.32 -12.16 13.13
N VAL A 144 6.98 -12.15 13.18
CA VAL A 144 6.24 -11.69 14.37
C VAL A 144 6.49 -12.60 15.57
N VAL A 145 6.42 -13.92 15.38
CA VAL A 145 6.72 -14.89 16.44
C VAL A 145 8.17 -14.78 16.89
N ILE A 146 9.11 -14.57 15.96
CA ILE A 146 10.53 -14.34 16.28
C ILE A 146 10.70 -13.09 17.14
N VAL A 147 10.07 -11.97 16.78
CA VAL A 147 10.12 -10.71 17.56
C VAL A 147 9.54 -10.94 18.96
N GLN A 148 8.38 -11.58 19.06
CA GLN A 148 7.74 -11.88 20.35
C GLN A 148 8.57 -12.85 21.20
N GLY A 149 9.20 -13.86 20.59
CA GLY A 149 10.14 -14.75 21.28
C GLY A 149 11.42 -14.05 21.73
N LEU A 150 11.95 -13.12 20.92
CA LEU A 150 13.13 -12.32 21.26
C LEU A 150 12.90 -11.37 22.43
N THR A 151 11.68 -10.87 22.62
CA THR A 151 11.33 -10.03 23.78
C THR A 151 11.34 -10.79 25.12
N HIS A 152 11.29 -12.12 25.09
CA HIS A 152 11.38 -12.99 26.28
C HIS A 152 12.76 -13.66 26.31
N LEU A 153 13.76 -12.96 26.88
CA LEU A 153 15.18 -13.34 26.88
C LEU A 153 15.43 -14.78 27.39
N ASP A 154 14.67 -15.24 28.38
CA ASP A 154 14.82 -16.57 28.99
C ASP A 154 14.50 -17.72 28.02
N GLN A 155 13.66 -17.49 27.01
CA GLN A 155 13.29 -18.50 26.00
C GLN A 155 14.24 -18.51 24.79
N LEU A 156 14.86 -17.36 24.51
CA LEU A 156 15.81 -17.22 23.42
C LEU A 156 17.11 -18.00 23.67
N GLU A 157 17.55 -18.05 24.93
CA GLU A 157 18.74 -18.78 25.34
C GLU A 157 18.61 -20.30 25.14
N ILE A 158 17.36 -20.80 25.10
CA ILE A 158 17.01 -22.21 24.85
C ILE A 158 16.89 -22.49 23.34
N TRP A 159 16.29 -21.58 22.56
CA TRP A 159 16.09 -21.77 21.12
C TRP A 159 17.36 -21.59 20.28
N PHE A 160 18.27 -20.71 20.70
CA PHE A 160 19.50 -20.43 19.95
C PHE A 160 20.76 -20.47 20.84
N PRO A 161 21.29 -21.68 21.13
CA PRO A 161 22.48 -21.84 21.97
C PRO A 161 23.75 -21.19 21.37
N PHE A 162 23.78 -20.91 20.06
CA PHE A 162 24.90 -20.22 19.41
C PHE A 162 24.98 -18.72 19.74
N LEU A 163 23.88 -18.09 20.20
CA LEU A 163 23.90 -16.69 20.60
C LEU A 163 24.56 -16.45 21.97
N LYS A 164 24.69 -17.48 22.84
CA LYS A 164 25.32 -17.35 24.17
C LYS A 164 26.71 -16.70 24.11
N GLY A 165 27.50 -17.00 23.07
CA GLY A 165 28.84 -16.43 22.88
C GLY A 165 28.85 -14.96 22.44
N ILE A 166 27.86 -14.52 21.65
CA ILE A 166 27.71 -13.15 21.16
C ILE A 166 27.02 -12.24 22.20
N LEU A 167 26.16 -12.83 23.04
CA LEU A 167 25.34 -12.12 24.03
C LEU A 167 26.12 -11.67 25.28
N ASN A 168 27.36 -12.14 25.44
CA ASN A 168 28.20 -11.83 26.60
C ASN A 168 28.69 -10.37 26.62
N ILE A 169 28.59 -9.65 25.50
CA ILE A 169 28.83 -8.21 25.41
C ILE A 169 27.50 -7.49 25.65
N ALA A 170 27.31 -6.93 26.84
CA ALA A 170 26.04 -6.34 27.29
C ALA A 170 25.44 -5.31 26.31
N VAL A 171 26.29 -4.50 25.66
CA VAL A 171 25.86 -3.46 24.71
C VAL A 171 25.39 -4.05 23.37
N VAL A 172 26.09 -5.07 22.85
CA VAL A 172 25.74 -5.74 21.59
C VAL A 172 24.47 -6.59 21.76
N SER A 173 24.34 -7.22 22.93
CA SER A 173 23.13 -7.94 23.33
C SER A 173 21.89 -7.05 23.31
N GLN A 174 21.92 -5.87 23.95
CA GLN A 174 20.77 -4.96 24.01
C GLN A 174 20.34 -4.43 22.64
N VAL A 175 21.29 -4.14 21.75
CA VAL A 175 20.99 -3.65 20.39
C VAL A 175 20.41 -4.77 19.51
N ILE A 176 20.97 -5.98 19.58
CA ILE A 176 20.52 -7.12 18.77
C ILE A 176 19.17 -7.67 19.27
N THR A 177 18.92 -7.67 20.57
CA THR A 177 17.68 -8.22 21.14
C THR A 177 16.52 -7.23 21.13
N GLY A 178 16.77 -5.93 21.28
CA GLY A 178 15.71 -4.91 21.31
C GLY A 178 15.43 -4.24 19.96
N TYR A 179 16.48 -3.79 19.28
CA TYR A 179 16.33 -2.89 18.12
C TYR A 179 16.25 -3.64 16.79
N PHE A 180 17.08 -4.67 16.60
CA PHE A 180 17.16 -5.42 15.35
C PHE A 180 15.83 -6.11 14.96
N PRO A 181 15.15 -6.88 15.84
CA PRO A 181 13.85 -7.45 15.51
C PRO A 181 12.79 -6.39 15.20
N SER A 182 12.79 -5.28 15.94
CA SER A 182 11.86 -4.16 15.72
C SER A 182 12.08 -3.52 14.34
N LEU A 183 13.33 -3.30 13.93
CA LEU A 183 13.69 -2.78 12.61
C LEU A 183 13.27 -3.71 11.48
N ILE A 184 13.52 -5.00 11.63
CA ILE A 184 13.15 -6.01 10.64
C ILE A 184 11.63 -6.00 10.45
N LEU A 185 10.87 -6.07 11.54
CA LEU A 185 9.41 -6.07 11.50
C LEU A 185 8.88 -4.78 10.86
N GLN A 186 9.41 -3.63 11.25
CA GLN A 186 8.97 -2.33 10.72
C GLN A 186 9.27 -2.20 9.22
N THR A 187 10.43 -2.67 8.77
CA THR A 187 10.80 -2.72 7.35
C THR A 187 9.83 -3.61 6.57
N PHE A 188 9.54 -4.81 7.10
CA PHE A 188 8.61 -5.74 6.48
C PHE A 188 7.19 -5.17 6.39
N LEU A 189 6.68 -4.56 7.47
CA LEU A 189 5.35 -3.92 7.48
C LEU A 189 5.25 -2.75 6.50
N TYR A 190 6.34 -2.01 6.27
CA TYR A 190 6.37 -0.93 5.27
C TYR A 190 6.17 -1.43 3.84
N PHE A 191 6.67 -2.63 3.51
CA PHE A 191 6.50 -3.22 2.18
C PHE A 191 5.11 -3.84 1.93
N VAL A 192 4.30 -4.05 2.97
CA VAL A 192 3.00 -4.75 2.81
C VAL A 192 2.01 -3.96 1.95
N PRO A 193 1.71 -2.67 2.21
CA PRO A 193 0.75 -1.92 1.40
C PRO A 193 1.07 -1.89 -0.10
N PRO A 194 2.31 -1.60 -0.56
CA PRO A 194 2.61 -1.61 -1.99
C PRO A 194 2.48 -3.00 -2.62
N ILE A 195 2.87 -4.08 -1.91
CA ILE A 195 2.67 -5.45 -2.40
C ILE A 195 1.17 -5.75 -2.56
N MET A 196 0.33 -5.35 -1.60
CA MET A 196 -1.12 -5.57 -1.67
C MET A 196 -1.80 -4.78 -2.79
N ILE A 197 -1.29 -3.57 -3.13
CA ILE A 197 -1.74 -2.81 -4.29
C ILE A 197 -1.41 -3.56 -5.57
N ILE A 198 -0.16 -4.02 -5.74
CA ILE A 198 0.27 -4.79 -6.92
C ILE A 198 -0.58 -6.04 -7.08
N LEU A 199 -0.79 -6.80 -6.01
CA LEU A 199 -1.65 -7.99 -6.02
C LEU A 199 -3.10 -7.64 -6.38
N SER A 200 -3.63 -6.51 -5.89
CA SER A 200 -4.99 -6.07 -6.22
C SER A 200 -5.12 -5.57 -7.66
N SER A 201 -4.08 -4.98 -8.24
CA SER A 201 -4.06 -4.59 -9.66
C SER A 201 -4.14 -5.81 -10.58
N ILE A 202 -3.58 -6.96 -10.17
CA ILE A 202 -3.61 -8.21 -10.95
C ILE A 202 -5.00 -8.86 -10.95
N GLN A 203 -5.85 -8.53 -9.97
CA GLN A 203 -7.19 -9.11 -9.81
C GLN A 203 -8.16 -8.72 -10.94
N GLY A 204 -7.81 -7.72 -11.75
CA GLY A 204 -8.55 -7.37 -12.97
C GLY A 204 -9.73 -6.43 -12.76
N TYR A 205 -9.65 -5.55 -11.76
CA TYR A 205 -10.62 -4.47 -11.58
C TYR A 205 -10.50 -3.41 -12.70
N ILE A 206 -11.65 -2.83 -13.07
CA ILE A 206 -11.76 -1.82 -14.14
C ILE A 206 -11.44 -0.42 -13.64
N ALA A 207 -11.57 -0.14 -12.34
CA ALA A 207 -11.37 1.17 -11.75
C ALA A 207 -10.20 1.18 -10.77
N GLN A 208 -9.36 2.23 -10.82
CA GLN A 208 -8.24 2.40 -9.90
C GLN A 208 -8.72 2.55 -8.45
N SER A 209 -9.84 3.23 -8.24
CA SER A 209 -10.52 3.33 -6.94
C SER A 209 -10.90 1.95 -6.37
N GLN A 210 -11.38 1.03 -7.21
CA GLN A 210 -11.73 -0.33 -6.79
C GLN A 210 -10.49 -1.15 -6.44
N ILE A 211 -9.40 -0.98 -7.20
CA ILE A 211 -8.09 -1.59 -6.87
C ILE A 211 -7.62 -1.11 -5.50
N THR A 212 -7.62 0.20 -5.26
CA THR A 212 -7.19 0.78 -3.99
C THR A 212 -8.08 0.34 -2.83
N LYS A 213 -9.40 0.29 -3.02
CA LYS A 213 -10.35 -0.23 -2.02
C LYS A 213 -10.10 -1.69 -1.70
N SER A 214 -9.89 -2.52 -2.72
CA SER A 214 -9.62 -3.94 -2.54
C SER A 214 -8.26 -4.18 -1.85
N ALA A 215 -7.23 -3.38 -2.20
CA ALA A 215 -5.95 -3.40 -1.53
C ALA A 215 -6.07 -3.01 -0.05
N CYS A 216 -6.85 -1.97 0.26
CA CYS A 216 -7.15 -1.55 1.63
C CYS A 216 -7.77 -2.69 2.45
N ILE A 217 -8.76 -3.40 1.90
CA ILE A 217 -9.40 -4.54 2.57
C ILE A 217 -8.39 -5.67 2.83
N LYS A 218 -7.51 -5.97 1.86
CA LYS A 218 -6.46 -6.99 2.01
C LYS A 218 -5.43 -6.61 3.06
N VAL A 219 -4.97 -5.34 3.07
CA VAL A 219 -4.07 -4.81 4.10
C VAL A 219 -4.73 -4.91 5.47
N LEU A 220 -6.01 -4.52 5.60
CA LEU A 220 -6.76 -4.66 6.85
C LEU A 220 -6.77 -6.10 7.36
N TRP A 221 -7.16 -7.05 6.50
CA TRP A 221 -7.16 -8.48 6.85
C TRP A 221 -5.77 -8.96 7.28
N PHE A 222 -4.74 -8.60 6.53
CA PHE A 222 -3.36 -8.94 6.84
C PHE A 222 -2.92 -8.37 8.19
N THR A 223 -3.23 -7.10 8.46
CA THR A 223 -2.86 -6.40 9.69
C THR A 223 -3.61 -6.96 10.89
N VAL A 224 -4.89 -7.32 10.74
CA VAL A 224 -5.64 -8.01 11.81
C VAL A 224 -5.01 -9.36 12.13
N TRP A 225 -4.69 -10.18 11.13
CA TRP A 225 -4.03 -11.47 11.36
C TRP A 225 -2.64 -11.33 12.00
N ASN A 226 -1.82 -10.39 11.52
CA ASN A 226 -0.44 -10.23 11.99
C ASN A 226 -0.30 -9.43 13.29
N ILE A 227 -1.10 -8.40 13.51
CA ILE A 227 -0.96 -7.53 14.70
C ILE A 227 -1.91 -7.97 15.81
N PHE A 228 -3.13 -8.40 15.50
CA PHE A 228 -4.05 -8.85 16.54
C PHE A 228 -3.83 -10.33 16.86
N PHE A 229 -4.10 -11.22 15.89
CA PHE A 229 -4.06 -12.66 16.16
C PHE A 229 -2.65 -13.16 16.45
N ALA A 230 -1.62 -12.75 15.72
CA ALA A 230 -0.27 -13.25 15.99
C ALA A 230 0.27 -12.85 17.36
N ASN A 231 0.01 -11.62 17.84
CA ASN A 231 0.46 -11.19 19.17
C ASN A 231 -0.33 -11.90 20.30
N VAL A 232 -1.65 -12.07 20.14
CA VAL A 232 -2.48 -12.82 21.09
C VAL A 232 -2.10 -14.30 21.15
N LEU A 233 -1.91 -14.91 19.98
CA LEU A 233 -1.53 -16.31 19.85
C LEU A 233 -0.09 -16.53 20.32
N SER A 234 0.87 -15.66 19.99
CA SER A 234 2.27 -15.80 20.40
C SER A 234 2.43 -15.68 21.93
N GLY A 235 1.80 -14.69 22.57
CA GLY A 235 1.83 -14.56 24.03
C GLY A 235 1.25 -15.76 24.78
N SER A 236 0.34 -16.50 24.14
CA SER A 236 -0.26 -17.72 24.71
C SER A 236 0.46 -19.01 24.31
N ALA A 237 1.01 -19.05 23.09
CA ALA A 237 1.70 -20.19 22.50
C ALA A 237 3.00 -20.50 23.23
N LEU A 238 3.72 -19.47 23.69
CA LEU A 238 4.94 -19.63 24.47
C LEU A 238 4.73 -20.46 25.76
N TYR A 239 3.50 -20.51 26.28
CA TYR A 239 3.15 -21.31 27.45
C TYR A 239 2.45 -22.65 27.13
N ARG A 240 1.84 -22.81 25.95
CA ARG A 240 0.98 -23.97 25.63
C ARG A 240 1.09 -24.49 24.19
N VAL A 241 2.32 -24.76 23.74
CA VAL A 241 2.61 -25.34 22.41
C VAL A 241 1.81 -26.64 22.14
N ASN A 242 1.49 -27.42 23.18
CA ASN A 242 0.70 -28.66 23.06
C ASN A 242 -0.81 -28.45 22.85
N VAL A 243 -1.35 -27.23 22.94
CA VAL A 243 -2.79 -26.96 22.79
C VAL A 243 -3.17 -26.59 21.35
N PHE A 244 -2.22 -26.17 20.50
CA PHE A 244 -2.48 -25.85 19.10
C PHE A 244 -2.86 -27.06 18.24
N LEU A 245 -2.67 -28.28 18.74
CA LEU A 245 -3.04 -29.53 18.04
C LEU A 245 -4.52 -29.92 18.22
N GLU A 246 -5.26 -29.25 19.12
CA GLU A 246 -6.70 -29.50 19.32
C GLU A 246 -7.55 -28.26 18.95
N PRO A 247 -8.16 -28.22 17.75
CA PRO A 247 -8.92 -27.05 17.30
C PRO A 247 -10.14 -26.71 18.19
N LYS A 248 -10.66 -27.67 18.96
CA LYS A 248 -11.74 -27.43 19.93
C LYS A 248 -11.35 -26.51 21.10
N LYS A 249 -10.06 -26.38 21.42
CA LYS A 249 -9.57 -25.56 22.55
C LYS A 249 -9.19 -24.13 22.16
N ILE A 250 -9.17 -23.80 20.86
CA ILE A 250 -8.77 -22.49 20.34
C ILE A 250 -9.61 -21.34 20.93
N PRO A 251 -10.96 -21.41 20.98
CA PRO A 251 -11.76 -20.30 21.50
C PRO A 251 -11.52 -20.03 22.99
N GLY A 252 -11.32 -21.09 23.78
CA GLY A 252 -11.06 -20.97 25.22
C GLY A 252 -9.69 -20.36 25.53
N VAL A 253 -8.66 -20.71 24.74
CA VAL A 253 -7.35 -20.07 24.84
C VAL A 253 -7.44 -18.59 24.45
N LEU A 254 -8.15 -18.26 23.37
CA LEU A 254 -8.35 -16.87 22.95
C LEU A 254 -9.04 -16.02 24.02
N ALA A 255 -10.06 -16.58 24.69
CA ALA A 255 -10.81 -15.88 25.73
C ALA A 255 -9.94 -15.46 26.93
N LEU A 256 -8.89 -16.22 27.24
CA LEU A 256 -7.92 -15.89 28.31
C LEU A 256 -6.77 -15.02 27.79
N ALA A 257 -6.34 -15.26 26.55
CA ALA A 257 -5.21 -14.60 25.91
C ALA A 257 -5.46 -13.12 25.58
N VAL A 258 -6.66 -12.81 25.06
CA VAL A 258 -7.00 -11.46 24.60
C VAL A 258 -6.96 -10.46 25.76
N PRO A 259 -7.65 -10.67 26.90
CA PRO A 259 -7.54 -9.77 28.04
C PRO A 259 -6.11 -9.67 28.60
N GLY A 260 -5.36 -10.78 28.60
CA GLY A 260 -3.98 -10.82 29.09
C GLY A 260 -3.01 -9.93 28.31
N GLN A 261 -3.32 -9.60 27.06
CA GLN A 261 -2.50 -8.73 26.21
C GLN A 261 -2.99 -7.27 26.15
N ALA A 262 -3.96 -6.87 26.98
CA ALA A 262 -4.52 -5.51 26.94
C ALA A 262 -3.44 -4.42 27.12
N SER A 263 -2.49 -4.60 28.04
CA SER A 263 -1.39 -3.64 28.28
C SER A 263 -0.48 -3.43 27.06
N PHE A 264 -0.22 -4.49 26.30
CA PHE A 264 0.52 -4.41 25.05
C PHE A 264 -0.26 -3.58 24.01
N PHE A 265 -1.55 -3.83 23.84
CA PHE A 265 -2.36 -3.09 22.86
C PHE A 265 -2.57 -1.62 23.25
N ILE A 266 -2.70 -1.30 24.54
CA ILE A 266 -2.71 0.09 25.02
C ILE A 266 -1.40 0.78 24.63
N SER A 267 -0.26 0.14 24.90
CA SER A 267 1.06 0.69 24.55
C SER A 267 1.23 0.82 23.03
N TYR A 268 0.68 -0.11 22.25
CA TYR A 268 0.67 -0.05 20.78
C TYR A 268 -0.18 1.11 20.24
N VAL A 269 -1.35 1.39 20.83
CA VAL A 269 -2.20 2.53 20.46
C VAL A 269 -1.48 3.85 20.74
N VAL A 270 -0.86 3.99 21.91
CA VAL A 270 -0.12 5.20 22.28
C VAL A 270 1.10 5.38 21.38
N THR A 271 2.00 4.40 21.35
CA THR A 271 3.28 4.51 20.63
C THR A 271 3.09 4.57 19.13
N SER A 272 2.25 3.71 18.55
CA SER A 272 2.12 3.65 17.09
C SER A 272 1.05 4.62 16.59
N GLY A 273 -0.09 4.76 17.30
CA GLY A 273 -1.19 5.63 16.89
C GLY A 273 -0.81 7.10 17.03
N TRP A 274 -0.37 7.54 18.21
CA TRP A 274 -0.09 8.97 18.43
C TRP A 274 1.13 9.43 17.64
N THR A 275 2.21 8.63 17.59
CA THR A 275 3.40 8.96 16.80
C THR A 275 3.07 9.06 15.31
N SER A 276 2.17 8.21 14.80
CA SER A 276 1.75 8.29 13.40
C SER A 276 0.85 9.49 13.11
N SER A 277 -0.07 9.81 14.02
CA SER A 277 -0.89 11.03 13.88
C SER A 277 -0.01 12.28 13.90
N ALA A 278 1.01 12.32 14.77
CA ALA A 278 1.98 13.40 14.84
C ALA A 278 2.85 13.48 13.56
N SER A 279 3.33 12.35 13.03
CA SER A 279 4.10 12.34 11.78
C SER A 279 3.25 12.71 10.56
N GLY A 280 1.94 12.41 10.60
CA GLY A 280 0.95 12.82 9.61
C GLY A 280 0.69 14.33 9.60
N LEU A 281 0.65 14.97 10.77
CA LEU A 281 0.57 16.45 10.89
C LEU A 281 1.78 17.12 10.27
N LEU A 282 2.97 16.60 10.55
CA LEU A 282 4.22 17.12 10.01
C LEU A 282 4.40 16.79 8.52
N GLN A 283 3.56 15.95 7.92
CA GLN A 283 3.73 15.43 6.56
C GLN A 283 5.19 14.98 6.30
N MET A 284 5.74 14.19 7.22
CA MET A 284 7.17 13.81 7.21
C MET A 284 7.61 13.16 5.89
N GLY A 285 6.72 12.40 5.24
CA GLY A 285 6.99 11.74 3.96
C GLY A 285 7.38 12.72 2.83
N PRO A 286 6.46 13.58 2.36
CA PRO A 286 6.76 14.55 1.30
C PRO A 286 7.84 15.55 1.71
N LEU A 287 7.90 15.98 2.99
CA LEU A 287 8.97 16.88 3.45
C LEU A 287 10.35 16.25 3.36
N THR A 288 10.50 14.99 3.81
CA THR A 288 11.78 14.27 3.73
C THR A 288 12.15 14.00 2.28
N CYS A 289 11.18 13.62 1.44
CA CYS A 289 11.41 13.42 0.01
C CYS A 289 11.84 14.73 -0.66
N ASN A 290 11.19 15.86 -0.34
CA ASN A 290 11.55 17.17 -0.86
C ASN A 290 12.93 17.62 -0.36
N PHE A 291 13.26 17.37 0.90
CA PHE A 291 14.57 17.68 1.46
C PHE A 291 15.69 16.87 0.77
N ILE A 292 15.49 15.57 0.57
CA ILE A 292 16.42 14.70 -0.16
C ILE A 292 16.53 15.15 -1.62
N LYS A 293 15.41 15.42 -2.29
CA LYS A 293 15.39 15.91 -3.68
C LYS A 293 16.09 17.26 -3.82
N THR A 294 15.84 18.21 -2.93
CA THR A 294 16.51 19.52 -2.93
C THR A 294 18.00 19.40 -2.68
N THR A 295 18.41 18.46 -1.80
CA THR A 295 19.81 18.23 -1.44
C THR A 295 20.58 17.50 -2.55
N PHE A 296 19.98 16.50 -3.21
CA PHE A 296 20.64 15.70 -4.26
C PHE A 296 20.40 16.21 -5.69
N SER A 297 19.29 16.90 -5.95
CA SER A 297 18.92 17.43 -7.27
C SER A 297 18.80 18.95 -7.18
N ARG A 298 19.85 19.65 -7.63
CA ARG A 298 19.88 21.11 -7.70
C ARG A 298 18.82 21.58 -8.71
N LYS A 299 17.70 22.09 -8.18
CA LYS A 299 16.52 22.62 -8.90
C LYS A 299 15.83 21.59 -9.80
N PHE A 300 15.03 20.74 -9.17
CA PHE A 300 13.86 20.15 -9.80
C PHE A 300 12.67 20.99 -9.31
N ASP A 301 12.25 21.99 -10.09
CA ASP A 301 10.89 22.54 -9.93
C ASP A 301 9.95 21.50 -10.52
N ALA A 302 9.73 20.43 -9.75
CA ALA A 302 8.56 19.61 -9.98
C ALA A 302 7.41 20.47 -9.48
N ASP A 303 6.46 20.77 -10.38
CA ASP A 303 5.13 21.21 -9.99
C ASP A 303 4.72 20.41 -8.76
N PHE A 304 4.28 21.12 -7.71
CA PHE A 304 3.95 20.54 -6.43
C PHE A 304 2.68 19.70 -6.63
N GLU A 305 2.82 18.52 -7.24
CA GLU A 305 1.76 17.53 -7.34
C GLU A 305 1.37 17.20 -5.91
N VAL A 306 0.19 17.66 -5.55
CA VAL A 306 -0.36 17.50 -4.21
C VAL A 306 -0.29 16.01 -3.89
N PRO A 307 0.47 15.59 -2.86
CA PRO A 307 0.56 14.18 -2.53
C PRO A 307 -0.86 13.69 -2.27
N SER A 308 -1.33 12.74 -3.09
CA SER A 308 -2.61 12.12 -2.86
C SER A 308 -2.59 11.50 -1.47
N ILE A 309 -3.63 11.77 -0.68
CA ILE A 309 -3.74 11.22 0.67
C ILE A 309 -3.60 9.70 0.54
N PRO A 310 -2.63 9.05 1.21
CA PRO A 310 -2.38 7.62 1.05
C PRO A 310 -3.48 6.81 1.76
N TYR A 311 -4.68 6.79 1.17
CA TYR A 311 -5.87 6.11 1.66
C TYR A 311 -5.61 4.63 1.94
N HIS A 312 -4.73 3.99 1.18
CA HIS A 312 -4.42 2.57 1.27
C HIS A 312 -3.67 2.14 2.53
N GLY A 313 -2.97 3.06 3.22
CA GLY A 313 -2.20 2.76 4.44
C GLY A 313 -2.92 3.19 5.72
N GLU A 314 -3.58 4.36 5.68
CA GLU A 314 -4.19 4.97 6.86
C GLU A 314 -5.53 4.34 7.24
N ILE A 315 -6.40 4.05 6.25
CA ILE A 315 -7.73 3.47 6.49
C ILE A 315 -7.65 2.11 7.21
N PRO A 316 -6.81 1.13 6.79
CA PRO A 316 -6.67 -0.13 7.50
C PRO A 316 -6.26 0.03 8.97
N ARG A 317 -5.45 1.05 9.27
CA ARG A 317 -4.96 1.33 10.63
C ARG A 317 -6.06 1.88 11.52
N ILE A 318 -6.83 2.85 11.01
CA ILE A 318 -7.99 3.41 11.73
C ILE A 318 -9.01 2.30 12.03
N LEU A 319 -9.26 1.42 11.05
CA LEU A 319 -10.16 0.27 11.19
C LEU A 319 -9.62 -0.75 12.21
N LEU A 320 -8.31 -1.01 12.24
CA LEU A 320 -7.68 -1.86 13.26
C LEU A 320 -7.89 -1.29 14.66
N PHE A 321 -7.69 0.01 14.86
CA PHE A 321 -7.94 0.65 16.14
C PHE A 321 -9.43 0.62 16.52
N GLY A 322 -10.33 0.69 15.54
CA GLY A 322 -11.76 0.47 15.75
C GLY A 322 -12.06 -0.94 16.23
N LEU A 323 -11.46 -1.95 15.59
CA LEU A 323 -11.56 -3.35 16.01
C LEU A 323 -11.06 -3.57 17.44
N LEU A 324 -9.89 -2.98 17.78
CA LEU A 324 -9.34 -3.02 19.14
C LEU A 324 -10.28 -2.34 20.13
N GLY A 325 -10.81 -1.17 19.79
CA GLY A 325 -11.78 -0.45 20.62
C GLY A 325 -13.03 -1.29 20.93
N ILE A 326 -13.64 -1.91 19.91
CA ILE A 326 -14.81 -2.77 20.08
C ILE A 326 -14.49 -3.99 20.93
N THR A 327 -13.35 -4.64 20.67
CA THR A 327 -12.95 -5.87 21.38
C THR A 327 -12.64 -5.62 22.85
N TYR A 328 -11.90 -4.55 23.13
CA TYR A 328 -11.46 -4.21 24.49
C TYR A 328 -12.44 -3.32 25.25
N PHE A 329 -13.52 -2.86 24.62
CA PHE A 329 -14.59 -2.12 25.29
C PHE A 329 -15.13 -2.87 26.51
N PHE A 330 -15.38 -4.17 26.35
CA PHE A 330 -15.88 -5.04 27.42
C PHE A 330 -14.76 -5.60 28.32
N LEU A 331 -13.55 -5.80 27.77
CA LEU A 331 -12.47 -6.52 28.46
C LEU A 331 -11.55 -5.62 29.28
N ALA A 332 -11.21 -4.44 28.76
CA ALA A 332 -10.25 -3.52 29.37
C ALA A 332 -10.60 -2.07 28.98
N PRO A 333 -11.55 -1.41 29.68
CA PRO A 333 -12.07 -0.10 29.29
C PRO A 333 -11.02 1.02 29.31
N MET A 334 -9.87 0.79 29.96
CA MET A 334 -8.75 1.73 30.00
C MET A 334 -8.15 2.06 28.63
N ILE A 335 -8.39 1.25 27.59
CA ILE A 335 -7.91 1.56 26.22
C ILE A 335 -8.72 2.68 25.54
N LEU A 336 -9.99 2.86 25.92
CA LEU A 336 -10.90 3.84 25.31
C LEU A 336 -10.41 5.28 25.35
N PRO A 337 -9.94 5.83 26.49
CA PRO A 337 -9.47 7.21 26.53
C PRO A 337 -8.30 7.43 25.56
N PHE A 338 -7.37 6.47 25.45
CA PHE A 338 -6.24 6.57 24.52
C PHE A 338 -6.69 6.52 23.05
N LEU A 339 -7.68 5.69 22.73
CA LEU A 339 -8.30 5.64 21.40
C LEU A 339 -9.05 6.92 21.07
N LEU A 340 -9.78 7.49 22.05
CA LEU A 340 -10.51 8.75 21.86
C LEU A 340 -9.53 9.88 21.53
N VAL A 341 -8.41 10.00 22.26
CA VAL A 341 -7.36 10.97 21.94
C VAL A 341 -6.81 10.74 20.54
N TYR A 342 -6.56 9.49 20.13
CA TYR A 342 -6.12 9.17 18.78
C TYR A 342 -7.13 9.63 17.71
N TYR A 343 -8.43 9.35 17.90
CA TYR A 343 -9.46 9.78 16.95
C TYR A 343 -9.63 11.30 16.91
N CYS A 344 -9.53 12.00 18.04
CA CYS A 344 -9.55 13.46 18.09
C CYS A 344 -8.36 14.07 17.35
N LEU A 345 -7.15 13.55 17.59
CA LEU A 345 -5.95 13.98 16.86
C LEU A 345 -6.11 13.72 15.37
N GLY A 346 -6.49 12.49 15.00
CA GLY A 346 -6.73 12.09 13.61
C GLY A 346 -7.74 13.00 12.91
N TYR A 347 -8.86 13.33 13.57
CA TYR A 347 -9.86 14.26 13.03
C TYR A 347 -9.26 15.63 12.72
N ILE A 348 -8.46 16.20 13.62
CA ILE A 348 -7.78 17.48 13.39
C ILE A 348 -6.81 17.38 12.20
N VAL A 349 -6.00 16.31 12.14
CA VAL A 349 -5.02 16.09 11.05
C VAL A 349 -5.72 16.00 9.70
N TYR A 350 -6.68 15.10 9.57
CA TYR A 350 -7.35 14.85 8.29
C TYR A 350 -8.20 16.03 7.85
N ARG A 351 -8.82 16.74 8.79
CA ARG A 351 -9.54 17.98 8.48
C ARG A 351 -8.59 19.05 7.94
N ASN A 352 -7.42 19.23 8.57
CA ASN A 352 -6.41 20.18 8.09
C ASN A 352 -5.89 19.81 6.69
N GLN A 353 -5.58 18.52 6.47
CA GLN A 353 -5.16 18.02 5.16
C GLN A 353 -6.23 18.20 4.08
N ALA A 354 -7.50 17.99 4.42
CA ALA A 354 -8.63 18.20 3.50
C ALA A 354 -8.78 19.68 3.11
N TYR A 355 -8.60 20.61 4.05
CA TYR A 355 -8.62 22.04 3.73
C TYR A 355 -7.47 22.43 2.78
N SER A 356 -6.25 21.97 3.04
CA SER A 356 -5.11 22.23 2.15
C SER A 356 -5.34 21.68 0.74
N TYR A 357 -5.95 20.50 0.60
CA TYR A 357 -6.28 19.93 -0.71
C TYR A 357 -7.33 20.75 -1.46
N LEU A 358 -8.37 21.21 -0.76
CA LEU A 358 -9.43 22.03 -1.35
C LEU A 358 -8.91 23.39 -1.83
N GLU A 359 -8.12 24.10 -1.02
CA GLU A 359 -7.57 25.41 -1.40
C GLU A 359 -6.71 25.34 -2.67
N LEU A 360 -5.90 24.28 -2.83
CA LEU A 360 -5.06 24.09 -4.02
C LEU A 360 -5.89 23.79 -5.28
N ASN A 361 -6.98 23.05 -5.18
CA ASN A 361 -7.88 22.80 -6.31
C ASN A 361 -8.66 24.07 -6.72
N TRP A 362 -9.00 24.94 -5.77
CA TRP A 362 -9.61 26.23 -6.08
C TRP A 362 -8.64 27.22 -6.72
N ALA A 363 -7.34 27.17 -6.40
CA ALA A 363 -6.33 28.02 -7.01
C ALA A 363 -5.97 27.61 -8.46
N ASN A 364 -6.30 26.38 -8.86
CA ASN A 364 -6.08 25.84 -10.21
C ASN A 364 -7.28 26.03 -11.15
N PHE A 365 -8.38 26.64 -10.67
CA PHE A 365 -9.54 27.06 -11.44
C PHE A 365 -9.53 28.58 -11.60
#